data_AF-A0A936GTZ2-F1
#
_entry.id   AF-A0A936GTZ2-F1
#
_cell.length_a   1.000
_cell.length_b   1.000
_cell.length_c   1.000
_cell.angle_alpha   90.00
_cell.angle_beta   90.00
_cell.angle_gamma   90.00
#
_symmetry.space_group_name_H-M   'P 1'
#
loop_
_entity.id
_entity.type
_entity.pdbx_description
1 polymer ?
#
loop_
_entity_poly.entity_id
_entity_poly.type
_entity_poly.pdbx_seq_one_letter_code
_entity_poly.pdbx_strand_id
1 'polypeptide(L)'
;MKSMQKNILSITISAWVLILCLPACKHQPGVIPSDPEDTTSIDTTPIDPGPQFDSTGVKCDSNIVYFEKDIMPILRQNCAYSGCHGGGTYEDGVNLETYQKTISTAKVRAFNPNNSELYEVLITNKPSDRMPPAPNAKLSADQINLIAKWINQGAKNEVCNPNYGQPIACNDQGVTYSGFVKKSY
;
A
#
# COMPACT_ATOMS: atom_id res chain seq x y z
N MET A 1 30.73 -54.31 15.48
CA MET A 1 29.80 -53.19 15.71
C MET A 1 30.19 -52.01 14.81
N LYS A 2 30.11 -52.22 13.49
CA LYS A 2 29.99 -51.17 12.46
C LYS A 2 28.54 -51.25 11.99
N SER A 3 27.96 -50.17 11.47
CA SER A 3 26.67 -50.16 10.75
C SER A 3 25.41 -49.81 11.55
N MET A 4 25.33 -48.62 12.16
CA MET A 4 24.01 -48.06 12.53
C MET A 4 23.81 -46.56 12.27
N GLN A 5 24.83 -45.76 11.95
CA GLN A 5 24.65 -44.30 11.78
C GLN A 5 24.60 -43.78 10.33
N LYS A 6 24.83 -44.63 9.32
CA LYS A 6 24.78 -44.19 7.91
C LYS A 6 23.41 -44.38 7.24
N ASN A 7 22.47 -45.08 7.88
CA ASN A 7 21.18 -45.43 7.26
C ASN A 7 20.06 -44.42 7.53
N ILE A 8 20.28 -43.43 8.40
CA ILE A 8 19.27 -42.40 8.71
C ILE A 8 19.29 -41.28 7.67
N LEU A 9 20.43 -41.07 6.97
CA LEU A 9 20.62 -40.00 5.99
C LEU A 9 20.12 -40.33 4.57
N SER A 10 19.79 -41.60 4.28
CA SER A 10 19.28 -42.01 2.96
C SER A 10 17.76 -42.23 2.91
N ILE A 11 17.06 -42.28 4.05
CA ILE A 11 15.63 -42.65 4.08
C ILE A 11 14.71 -41.41 3.97
N THR A 12 15.20 -40.20 4.22
CA THR A 12 14.37 -38.98 4.10
C THR A 12 14.32 -38.39 2.70
N ILE A 13 15.19 -38.81 1.79
CA ILE A 13 15.20 -38.37 0.37
C ILE A 13 14.23 -39.22 -0.49
N SER A 14 13.82 -40.40 0.00
CA SER A 14 12.93 -41.32 -0.73
C SER A 14 11.43 -41.03 -0.57
N ALA A 15 11.04 -40.06 0.25
CA ALA A 15 9.63 -39.75 0.53
C ALA A 15 9.06 -38.54 -0.24
N TRP A 16 9.84 -37.93 -1.15
CA TRP A 16 9.44 -36.70 -1.87
C TRP A 16 9.26 -36.89 -3.39
N VAL A 17 9.21 -38.13 -3.90
CA VAL A 17 9.09 -38.41 -5.35
C VAL A 17 7.83 -39.23 -5.72
N LEU A 18 6.95 -39.56 -4.77
CA LEU A 18 5.79 -40.41 -5.04
C LEU A 18 4.43 -39.78 -4.67
N ILE A 19 4.19 -38.53 -5.08
CA ILE A 19 2.84 -37.93 -5.13
C ILE A 19 2.68 -37.24 -6.49
N LEU A 20 2.62 -38.06 -7.54
CA LEU A 20 2.31 -37.64 -8.90
C LEU A 20 1.59 -38.81 -9.58
N CYS A 21 0.26 -38.84 -9.45
CA CYS A 21 -0.71 -39.54 -10.32
C CYS A 21 -2.09 -39.53 -9.63
N LEU A 22 -2.83 -38.44 -9.77
CA LEU A 22 -4.29 -38.48 -9.64
C LEU A 22 -4.87 -38.89 -11.00
N PRO A 23 -5.86 -39.80 -11.06
CA PRO A 23 -6.50 -40.17 -12.31
C PRO A 23 -7.34 -39.00 -12.85
N ALA A 24 -7.04 -38.57 -14.07
CA ALA A 24 -7.85 -37.59 -14.79
C ALA A 24 -9.25 -38.16 -15.09
N CYS A 25 -10.29 -37.39 -14.79
CA CYS A 25 -11.65 -37.69 -15.22
C CYS A 25 -11.72 -37.56 -16.76
N LYS A 26 -12.10 -38.63 -17.46
CA LYS A 26 -12.46 -38.53 -18.88
C LYS A 26 -13.92 -38.09 -18.99
N HIS A 27 -14.16 -36.91 -19.56
CA HIS A 27 -15.50 -36.51 -19.98
C HIS A 27 -15.80 -37.07 -21.37
N GLN A 28 -16.89 -37.85 -21.47
CA GLN A 28 -17.44 -38.34 -22.72
C GLN A 28 -18.15 -37.17 -23.43
N PRO A 29 -18.01 -36.99 -24.76
CA PRO A 29 -18.69 -35.91 -25.44
C PRO A 29 -20.21 -36.16 -25.42
N GLY A 30 -20.94 -35.31 -24.69
CA GLY A 30 -22.38 -35.22 -24.82
C GLY A 30 -22.72 -34.65 -26.20
N VAL A 31 -23.68 -35.28 -26.87
CA VAL A 31 -24.19 -34.88 -28.18
C VAL A 31 -24.80 -33.47 -28.05
N ILE A 32 -24.32 -32.50 -28.82
CA ILE A 32 -24.87 -31.14 -28.87
C ILE A 32 -26.15 -31.19 -29.74
N PRO A 33 -27.33 -30.81 -29.22
CA PRO A 33 -28.49 -30.53 -30.07
C PRO A 33 -28.17 -29.29 -30.90
N SER A 34 -28.43 -29.36 -32.21
CA SER A 34 -28.37 -28.20 -33.11
C SER A 34 -29.18 -27.03 -32.54
N ASP A 35 -28.55 -25.85 -32.51
CA ASP A 35 -29.09 -24.59 -31.98
C ASP A 35 -30.52 -24.32 -32.46
N PRO A 36 -31.42 -23.84 -31.58
CA PRO A 36 -32.67 -23.23 -32.02
C PRO A 36 -32.37 -21.86 -32.66
N GLU A 37 -32.99 -21.59 -33.81
CA GLU A 37 -32.94 -20.29 -34.47
C GLU A 37 -33.39 -19.17 -33.53
N ASP A 38 -32.55 -18.13 -33.45
CA ASP A 38 -32.77 -16.91 -32.69
C ASP A 38 -33.94 -16.12 -33.31
N THR A 39 -35.05 -16.05 -32.58
CA THR A 39 -36.28 -15.35 -33.00
C THR A 39 -36.62 -14.15 -32.11
N THR A 40 -35.66 -13.64 -31.33
CA THR A 40 -35.92 -12.46 -30.47
C THR A 40 -35.02 -11.29 -30.83
N SER A 41 -35.58 -10.36 -31.62
CA SER A 41 -34.97 -9.07 -31.98
C SER A 41 -34.95 -8.06 -30.82
N ILE A 42 -34.63 -8.50 -29.61
CA ILE A 42 -34.34 -7.60 -28.49
C ILE A 42 -32.82 -7.55 -28.39
N ASP A 43 -32.27 -6.45 -28.89
CA ASP A 43 -30.86 -6.12 -28.76
C ASP A 43 -30.51 -5.93 -27.28
N THR A 44 -30.08 -7.02 -26.63
CA THR A 44 -29.50 -7.00 -25.28
C THR A 44 -28.03 -6.59 -25.35
N THR A 45 -27.68 -5.59 -26.16
CA THR A 45 -26.36 -4.96 -26.04
C THR A 45 -26.23 -4.44 -24.60
N PRO A 46 -25.22 -4.87 -23.83
CA PRO A 46 -24.96 -4.29 -22.53
C PRO A 46 -24.76 -2.79 -22.71
N ILE A 47 -25.55 -1.98 -22.00
CA ILE A 47 -25.34 -0.55 -21.90
C ILE A 47 -23.92 -0.37 -21.37
N ASP A 48 -22.98 0.05 -22.22
CA ASP A 48 -21.64 0.44 -21.81
C ASP A 48 -21.79 1.66 -20.88
N PRO A 49 -21.47 1.55 -19.58
CA PRO A 49 -21.61 2.68 -18.65
C PRO A 49 -20.70 3.87 -19.01
N GLY A 50 -19.82 3.72 -19.99
CA GLY A 50 -18.78 4.68 -20.30
C GLY A 50 -17.70 4.71 -19.23
N PRO A 51 -16.66 5.54 -19.41
CA PRO A 51 -15.58 5.65 -18.44
C PRO A 51 -16.11 6.21 -17.13
N GLN A 52 -16.00 5.42 -16.06
CA GLN A 52 -16.35 5.88 -14.72
C GLN A 52 -15.18 6.70 -14.17
N PHE A 53 -15.47 7.87 -13.58
CA PHE A 53 -14.46 8.74 -12.97
C PHE A 53 -14.69 8.85 -11.47
N ASP A 54 -13.61 8.90 -10.70
CA ASP A 54 -13.69 9.03 -9.24
C ASP A 54 -14.10 10.46 -8.88
N SER A 55 -15.34 10.61 -8.43
CA SER A 55 -15.89 11.88 -7.95
C SER A 55 -16.08 11.88 -6.43
N THR A 56 -15.50 10.90 -5.73
CA THR A 56 -15.65 10.78 -4.27
C THR A 56 -14.71 11.74 -3.54
N GLY A 57 -15.16 12.25 -2.39
CA GLY A 57 -14.36 13.13 -1.53
C GLY A 57 -14.04 14.51 -2.14
N VAL A 58 -13.01 15.16 -1.61
CA VAL A 58 -12.58 16.51 -2.02
C VAL A 58 -11.27 16.40 -2.78
N LYS A 59 -11.19 17.04 -3.95
CA LYS A 59 -9.94 17.15 -4.73
C LYS A 59 -8.83 17.78 -3.88
N CYS A 60 -7.63 17.21 -3.93
CA CYS A 60 -6.46 17.80 -3.28
C CYS A 60 -6.14 19.19 -3.85
N ASP A 61 -5.85 20.15 -2.97
CA ASP A 61 -5.28 21.45 -3.31
C ASP A 61 -3.75 21.34 -3.29
N SER A 62 -3.09 21.75 -4.37
CA SER A 62 -1.61 21.72 -4.47
C SER A 62 -0.93 22.67 -3.48
N ASN A 63 -1.65 23.65 -2.94
CA ASN A 63 -1.14 24.56 -1.94
C ASN A 63 -1.20 23.98 -0.53
N ILE A 64 -2.02 22.96 -0.26
CA ILE A 64 -2.19 22.34 1.05
C ILE A 64 -1.29 21.12 1.18
N VAL A 65 -0.63 20.97 2.33
CA VAL A 65 0.11 19.76 2.67
C VAL A 65 -0.76 18.89 3.56
N TYR A 66 -1.03 17.66 3.10
CA TYR A 66 -1.93 16.73 3.77
C TYR A 66 -1.12 15.73 4.59
N PHE A 67 -1.41 15.63 5.89
CA PHE A 67 -0.59 14.82 6.79
C PHE A 67 -0.44 13.36 6.33
N GLU A 68 -1.55 12.65 6.09
CA GLU A 68 -1.49 11.23 5.70
C GLU A 68 -0.88 11.00 4.30
N LYS A 69 -1.09 11.93 3.37
CA LYS A 69 -0.60 11.80 1.98
C LYS A 69 0.87 12.23 1.84
N ASP A 70 1.26 13.31 2.51
CA ASP A 70 2.53 14.01 2.27
C ASP A 70 3.55 13.82 3.40
N ILE A 71 3.10 13.86 4.67
CA ILE A 71 3.99 13.85 5.84
C ILE A 71 4.22 12.44 6.36
N MET A 72 3.16 11.66 6.54
CA MET A 72 3.23 10.31 7.08
C MET A 72 4.19 9.39 6.29
N PRO A 73 4.25 9.42 4.93
CA PRO A 73 5.23 8.63 4.20
C PRO A 73 6.67 9.01 4.53
N ILE A 74 6.96 10.31 4.73
CA ILE A 74 8.30 10.78 5.14
C ILE A 74 8.64 10.24 6.52
N LEU A 75 7.70 10.35 7.47
CA LEU A 75 7.90 9.87 8.84
C LEU A 75 8.11 8.35 8.87
N ARG A 76 7.28 7.56 8.18
CA ARG A 76 7.41 6.09 8.13
C ARG A 76 8.70 5.64 7.48
N GLN A 77 9.11 6.30 6.40
CA GLN A 77 10.31 5.90 5.67
C GLN A 77 11.60 6.20 6.43
N ASN A 78 11.62 7.23 7.28
CA ASN A 78 12.85 7.76 7.86
C ASN A 78 12.93 7.70 9.38
N CYS A 79 11.79 7.53 10.09
CA CYS A 79 11.73 7.69 11.55
C CYS A 79 10.84 6.67 12.27
N ALA A 80 9.64 6.41 11.75
CA ALA A 80 8.59 5.64 12.42
C ALA A 80 8.72 4.14 12.17
N TYR A 81 9.86 3.57 12.56
CA TYR A 81 10.16 2.14 12.50
C TYR A 81 10.76 1.65 13.82
N SER A 82 10.73 0.32 14.01
CA SER A 82 11.23 -0.35 15.22
C SER A 82 12.70 0.00 15.48
N GLY A 83 13.05 0.30 16.72
CA GLY A 83 14.37 0.81 17.12
C GLY A 83 14.51 2.33 17.08
N CYS A 84 13.49 3.07 16.64
CA CYS A 84 13.46 4.54 16.63
C CYS A 84 12.12 5.04 17.18
N HIS A 85 11.22 5.53 16.32
CA HIS A 85 9.99 6.22 16.74
C HIS A 85 8.70 5.55 16.23
N GLY A 86 8.73 4.23 16.02
CA GLY A 86 7.58 3.42 15.62
C GLY A 86 7.81 1.93 15.82
N GLY A 87 6.83 1.09 15.44
CA GLY A 87 6.97 -0.37 15.49
C GLY A 87 7.14 -0.93 16.90
N GLY A 88 6.60 -0.24 17.91
CA GLY A 88 6.74 -0.61 19.33
C GLY A 88 8.00 -0.09 20.03
N THR A 89 8.88 0.65 19.33
CA THR A 89 9.97 1.42 19.94
C THR A 89 9.71 2.90 19.81
N TYR A 90 9.88 3.65 20.90
CA TYR A 90 9.62 5.08 20.97
C TYR A 90 10.77 5.76 21.71
N GLU A 91 11.91 5.92 21.03
CA GLU A 91 13.07 6.65 21.54
C GLU A 91 12.64 8.04 22.02
N ASP A 92 13.13 8.43 23.20
CA ASP A 92 12.72 9.63 23.94
C ASP A 92 11.20 9.79 24.16
N GLY A 93 10.44 8.69 24.08
CA GLY A 93 8.98 8.68 24.19
C GLY A 93 8.25 9.25 22.97
N VAL A 94 8.95 9.48 21.86
CA VAL A 94 8.37 10.03 20.63
C VAL A 94 7.79 8.92 19.78
N ASN A 95 6.49 9.02 19.50
CA ASN A 95 5.74 8.11 18.63
C ASN A 95 5.23 8.86 17.38
N LEU A 96 5.65 8.39 16.21
CA LEU A 96 5.35 9.01 14.91
C LEU A 96 4.37 8.18 14.05
N GLU A 97 3.68 7.19 14.64
CA GLU A 97 2.87 6.22 13.89
C GLU A 97 1.48 6.75 13.49
N THR A 98 1.01 7.78 14.19
CA THR A 98 -0.31 8.39 13.98
C THR A 98 -0.22 9.90 14.11
N TYR A 99 -1.15 10.62 13.48
CA TYR A 99 -1.26 12.07 13.59
C TYR A 99 -1.24 12.55 15.05
N GLN A 100 -2.12 11.99 15.90
CA GLN A 100 -2.28 12.46 17.27
C GLN A 100 -1.00 12.27 18.09
N LYS A 101 -0.29 11.15 17.87
CA LYS A 101 0.98 10.89 18.55
C LYS A 101 2.08 11.80 18.02
N THR A 102 2.19 11.98 16.71
CA THR A 102 3.15 12.93 16.12
C THR A 102 2.97 14.34 16.69
N ILE A 103 1.74 14.86 16.74
CA ILE A 103 1.47 16.19 17.29
C ILE A 103 1.88 16.29 18.77
N SER A 104 1.45 15.31 19.59
CA SER A 104 1.63 15.38 21.04
C SER A 104 3.03 15.04 21.52
N THR A 105 3.66 13.99 20.97
CA THR A 105 4.95 13.50 21.47
C THR A 105 6.15 14.13 20.77
N ALA A 106 6.03 14.49 19.47
CA ALA A 106 7.09 15.21 18.76
C ALA A 106 6.95 16.75 18.90
N LYS A 107 6.13 17.19 19.87
CA LYS A 107 5.88 18.58 20.28
C LYS A 107 5.69 19.53 19.10
N VAL A 108 4.81 19.16 18.17
CA VAL A 108 4.51 19.99 16.99
C VAL A 108 3.64 21.17 17.41
N ARG A 109 4.11 22.38 17.15
CA ARG A 109 3.40 23.63 17.40
C ARG A 109 2.87 24.21 16.10
N ALA A 110 1.55 24.14 15.93
CA ALA A 110 0.85 24.73 14.80
C ALA A 110 1.30 26.19 14.55
N PHE A 111 1.53 26.53 13.28
CA PHE A 111 2.00 27.84 12.81
C PHE A 111 3.40 28.24 13.29
N ASN A 112 4.16 27.35 13.94
CA ASN A 112 5.49 27.69 14.47
C ASN A 112 6.50 26.53 14.33
N PRO A 113 7.10 26.35 13.13
CA PRO A 113 8.11 25.31 12.88
C PRO A 113 9.34 25.45 13.78
N ASN A 114 9.82 26.68 13.99
CA ASN A 114 11.03 26.96 14.80
C ASN A 114 10.83 26.79 16.32
N ASN A 115 9.65 26.32 16.73
CA ASN A 115 9.31 25.97 18.10
C ASN A 115 8.66 24.58 18.16
N SER A 116 8.79 23.82 17.06
CA SER A 116 8.31 22.46 16.92
C SER A 116 9.51 21.53 16.96
N GLU A 117 9.62 20.71 18.00
CA GLU A 117 10.78 19.84 18.19
C GLU A 117 11.00 18.91 16.99
N LEU A 118 9.92 18.38 16.41
CA LEU A 118 9.95 17.62 15.15
C LEU A 118 10.72 18.32 14.03
N TYR A 119 10.63 19.65 13.90
CA TYR A 119 11.31 20.40 12.86
C TYR A 119 12.73 20.79 13.26
N GLU A 120 12.92 21.22 14.52
CA GLU A 120 14.23 21.63 15.05
C GLU A 120 15.28 20.53 14.92
N VAL A 121 14.93 19.28 15.23
CA VAL A 121 15.85 18.13 15.12
C VAL A 121 16.24 17.80 13.67
N LEU A 122 15.46 18.25 12.68
CA LEU A 122 15.77 18.04 11.26
C LEU A 122 16.77 19.08 10.73
N ILE A 123 16.73 20.30 11.29
CA ILE A 123 17.57 21.43 10.85
C ILE A 123 18.76 21.72 11.76
N THR A 124 18.86 21.04 12.91
CA THR A 124 19.93 21.27 13.88
C THR A 124 21.32 20.94 13.31
N ASN A 125 22.31 21.72 13.75
CA ASN A 125 23.73 21.48 13.47
C ASN A 125 24.40 20.61 14.54
N LYS A 126 23.72 20.30 15.64
CA LYS A 126 24.25 19.44 16.71
C LYS A 126 24.11 17.97 16.32
N PRO A 127 25.22 17.21 16.14
CA PRO A 127 25.13 15.83 15.68
C PRO A 127 24.37 14.88 16.61
N SER A 128 24.37 15.15 17.92
CA SER A 128 23.67 14.37 18.94
C SER A 128 22.14 14.47 18.84
N ASP A 129 21.65 15.63 18.40
CA ASP A 129 20.21 15.96 18.41
C ASP A 129 19.61 15.79 17.01
N ARG A 130 20.46 15.56 16.01
CA ARG A 130 20.11 15.55 14.59
C ARG A 130 19.37 14.25 14.24
N MET A 131 18.19 14.40 13.65
CA MET A 131 17.38 13.28 13.18
C MET A 131 17.30 13.22 11.64
N PRO A 132 17.21 12.01 11.04
CA PRO A 132 17.54 10.72 11.65
C PRO A 132 18.99 10.69 12.17
N PRO A 133 19.37 9.86 13.15
CA PRO A 133 20.74 9.83 13.65
C PRO A 133 21.69 9.29 12.58
N ALA A 134 22.96 9.71 12.60
CA ALA A 134 23.99 9.09 11.77
C ALA A 134 24.11 7.59 12.11
N PRO A 135 24.38 6.70 11.14
CA PRO A 135 24.82 6.96 9.76
C PRO A 135 23.68 7.21 8.75
N ASN A 136 22.42 7.28 9.18
CA ASN A 136 21.30 7.50 8.26
C ASN A 136 21.39 8.87 7.57
N ALA A 137 21.05 8.89 6.29
CA ALA A 137 21.04 10.11 5.48
C ALA A 137 20.11 11.18 6.07
N LYS A 138 20.42 12.45 5.81
CA LYS A 138 19.50 13.56 6.08
C LYS A 138 18.32 13.49 5.12
N LEU A 139 17.16 13.95 5.60
CA LEU A 139 16.05 14.26 4.71
C LEU A 139 16.52 15.29 3.67
N SER A 140 15.94 15.22 2.48
CA SER A 140 16.19 16.24 1.47
C SER A 140 15.64 17.59 1.92
N ALA A 141 16.15 18.68 1.34
CA ALA A 141 15.65 20.02 1.58
C ALA A 141 14.13 20.09 1.29
N ASP A 142 13.66 19.42 0.24
CA ASP A 142 12.24 19.40 -0.12
C ASP A 142 11.36 18.70 0.93
N GLN A 143 11.83 17.58 1.50
CA GLN A 143 11.11 16.90 2.59
C GLN A 143 11.04 17.77 3.85
N ILE A 144 12.15 18.43 4.21
CA ILE A 144 12.21 19.36 5.34
C ILE A 144 11.27 20.56 5.11
N ASN A 145 11.28 21.12 3.89
CA ASN A 145 10.40 22.22 3.51
C ASN A 145 8.92 21.80 3.52
N LEU A 146 8.60 20.56 3.16
CA LEU A 146 7.24 20.05 3.18
C LEU A 146 6.71 19.93 4.62
N ILE A 147 7.54 19.44 5.55
CA ILE A 147 7.22 19.39 6.99
C ILE A 147 7.04 20.82 7.53
N ALA A 148 7.96 21.74 7.20
CA ALA A 148 7.85 23.14 7.61
C ALA A 148 6.55 23.78 7.12
N LYS A 149 6.20 23.55 5.85
CA LYS A 149 4.98 24.07 5.22
C LYS A 149 3.73 23.52 5.90
N TRP A 150 3.68 22.23 6.17
CA TRP A 150 2.57 21.62 6.92
C TRP A 150 2.39 22.23 8.31
N ILE A 151 3.49 22.42 9.06
CA ILE A 151 3.44 23.07 10.38
C ILE A 151 2.95 24.52 10.26
N ASN A 152 3.47 25.27 9.28
CA ASN A 152 3.03 26.65 8.98
C ASN A 152 1.55 26.73 8.58
N GLN A 153 0.96 25.64 8.06
CA GLN A 153 -0.47 25.56 7.74
C GLN A 153 -1.34 25.14 8.93
N GLY A 154 -0.75 25.08 10.12
CA GLY A 154 -1.43 24.73 11.36
C GLY A 154 -1.35 23.25 11.71
N ALA A 155 -0.47 22.49 11.05
CA ALA A 155 -0.21 21.07 11.32
C ALA A 155 -1.50 20.22 11.37
N LYS A 156 -2.44 20.45 10.45
CA LYS A 156 -3.75 19.80 10.47
C LYS A 156 -3.71 18.39 9.88
N ASN A 157 -4.68 17.56 10.26
CA ASN A 157 -4.94 16.26 9.64
C ASN A 157 -6.06 16.37 8.58
N GLU A 158 -5.85 17.20 7.56
CA GLU A 158 -6.79 17.30 6.44
C GLU A 158 -6.66 16.09 5.52
N VAL A 159 -7.76 15.71 4.86
CA VAL A 159 -7.83 14.58 3.93
C VAL A 159 -8.33 15.08 2.58
N CYS A 160 -7.73 14.58 1.51
CA CYS A 160 -8.19 14.80 0.15
C CYS A 160 -8.11 13.50 -0.64
N ASN A 161 -8.85 13.47 -1.75
CA ASN A 161 -8.79 12.38 -2.71
C ASN A 161 -7.75 12.71 -3.81
N PRO A 162 -6.61 11.98 -3.87
CA PRO A 162 -5.61 12.17 -4.91
C PRO A 162 -6.09 11.68 -6.29
N ASN A 163 -7.11 10.83 -6.34
CA ASN A 163 -7.68 10.25 -7.56
C ASN A 163 -8.90 11.01 -8.06
N TYR A 164 -9.28 12.13 -7.44
CA TYR A 164 -10.44 12.90 -7.86
C TYR A 164 -10.34 13.30 -9.35
N GLY A 165 -11.37 12.95 -10.13
CA GLY A 165 -11.45 13.16 -11.56
C GLY A 165 -10.57 12.22 -12.39
N GLN A 166 -9.90 11.24 -11.79
CA GLN A 166 -9.19 10.19 -12.52
C GLN A 166 -10.17 9.07 -12.91
N PRO A 167 -9.93 8.38 -14.04
CA PRO A 167 -10.68 7.18 -14.37
C PRO A 167 -10.60 6.19 -13.22
N ILE A 168 -11.75 5.70 -12.77
CA ILE A 168 -11.79 4.55 -11.87
C ILE A 168 -11.23 3.39 -12.68
N ALA A 169 -10.01 2.98 -12.35
CA ALA A 169 -9.48 1.74 -12.90
C ALA A 169 -10.52 0.66 -12.62
N CYS A 170 -10.95 -0.07 -13.65
CA CYS A 170 -11.94 -1.14 -13.52
C CYS A 170 -11.49 -2.08 -12.41
N ASN A 171 -12.11 -1.92 -11.25
CA ASN A 171 -11.93 -2.82 -10.14
C ASN A 171 -12.66 -4.10 -10.54
N ASP A 172 -11.93 -5.17 -10.81
CA ASP A 172 -12.50 -6.49 -11.14
C ASP A 172 -13.28 -7.12 -9.97
N GLN A 173 -13.28 -6.46 -8.81
CA GLN A 173 -14.02 -6.84 -7.61
C GLN A 173 -15.53 -6.59 -7.82
N GLY A 174 -16.16 -7.46 -8.60
CA GLY A 174 -17.60 -7.49 -8.85
C GLY A 174 -18.02 -7.79 -10.28
N VAL A 175 -17.10 -7.82 -11.25
CA VAL A 175 -17.43 -8.15 -12.65
C VAL A 175 -17.22 -9.64 -12.88
N THR A 176 -18.29 -10.43 -12.76
CA THR A 176 -18.27 -11.83 -13.20
C THR A 176 -18.43 -11.89 -14.72
N TYR A 177 -17.34 -12.10 -15.46
CA TYR A 177 -17.44 -12.43 -16.88
C TYR A 177 -17.94 -13.87 -17.02
N SER A 178 -19.23 -14.05 -17.30
CA SER A 178 -19.84 -15.37 -17.57
C SER A 178 -19.83 -15.76 -19.05
N GLY A 179 -19.01 -15.12 -19.88
CA GLY A 179 -18.97 -15.35 -21.34
C GLY A 179 -17.63 -15.88 -21.83
N PHE A 180 -17.64 -17.02 -22.52
CA PHE A 180 -16.49 -17.48 -23.30
C PHE A 180 -16.42 -16.73 -24.62
N VAL A 181 -15.44 -15.83 -24.79
CA VAL A 181 -15.17 -15.20 -26.09
C VAL A 181 -14.51 -16.25 -26.99
N LYS A 182 -15.27 -16.80 -27.94
CA LYS A 182 -14.74 -17.70 -28.96
C LYS A 182 -13.86 -16.88 -29.91
N LYS A 183 -12.55 -17.17 -29.94
CA LYS A 183 -11.62 -16.51 -30.86
C LYS A 183 -11.87 -17.02 -32.27
N SER A 184 -12.40 -16.17 -33.14
CA SER A 184 -12.55 -16.46 -34.57
C SER A 184 -11.18 -16.41 -35.22
N TYR A 185 -10.71 -17.55 -35.74
CA TYR A 185 -9.65 -17.64 -36.74
C TYR A 185 -10.30 -17.79 -38.11
#